data_AF-A0A382LVV6-F1
#
_entry.id   AF-A0A382LVV6-F1
#
_cell.length_a   1.000
_cell.length_b   1.000
_cell.length_c   1.000
_cell.angle_alpha   90.00
_cell.angle_beta   90.00
_cell.angle_gamma   90.00
#
_symmetry.space_group_name_H-M   'P 1'
#
loop_
_entity.id
_entity.type
_entity.pdbx_description
1 polymer ?
#
loop_
_entity_poly.entity_id
_entity_poly.type
_entity_poly.pdbx_seq_one_letter_code
_entity_poly.pdbx_strand_id
1 'polypeptide(L)'
;MKNFRFWSVSVCVILLINTLIYAKIDPNTISAAWLFEGVTGAVGVGDDTSLVAAAAKGKKLAGGMEFTEGPVWLPDEGILVFSDIPNSKLMQWREGDG
;
A
#
# COMPACT_ATOMS: atom_id res chain seq x y z
N MET A 1 59.12 -27.89 -5.29
CA MET A 1 58.99 -26.53 -4.69
C MET A 1 59.14 -25.40 -5.74
N LYS A 2 58.37 -25.40 -6.84
CA LYS A 2 58.41 -24.31 -7.84
C LYS A 2 57.04 -23.66 -8.08
N ASN A 3 55.97 -24.27 -7.59
CA ASN A 3 54.58 -23.92 -7.94
C ASN A 3 53.93 -22.98 -6.90
N PHE A 4 54.46 -22.96 -5.67
CA PHE A 4 53.90 -22.17 -4.56
C PHE A 4 54.13 -20.65 -4.73
N ARG A 5 55.25 -20.28 -5.36
CA ARG A 5 55.58 -18.88 -5.68
C ARG A 5 54.70 -18.33 -6.82
N PHE A 6 54.19 -19.20 -7.69
CA PHE A 6 53.34 -18.78 -8.82
C PHE A 6 51.90 -18.47 -8.36
N TRP A 7 51.38 -19.27 -7.43
CA TRP A 7 50.05 -19.03 -6.86
C TRP A 7 50.00 -17.79 -5.98
N SER A 8 51.04 -17.56 -5.16
CA SER A 8 51.13 -16.37 -4.31
C SER A 8 51.23 -15.06 -5.12
N VAL A 9 51.99 -15.05 -6.22
CA VAL A 9 52.08 -13.86 -7.09
C VAL A 9 50.77 -13.62 -7.84
N SER A 10 50.08 -14.66 -8.32
CA SER A 10 48.75 -14.51 -8.95
C SER A 10 47.70 -13.93 -8.00
N VAL A 11 47.65 -14.39 -6.75
CA VAL A 11 46.69 -13.87 -5.77
C VAL A 11 46.99 -12.40 -5.42
N CYS A 12 48.26 -12.04 -5.24
CA CYS A 12 48.65 -10.64 -5.01
C CYS A 12 48.31 -9.74 -6.21
N VAL A 13 48.51 -10.21 -7.44
CA VAL A 13 48.18 -9.43 -8.66
C VAL A 13 46.67 -9.23 -8.77
N ILE A 14 45.86 -10.26 -8.51
CA ILE A 14 44.40 -10.15 -8.53
C ILE A 14 43.88 -9.19 -7.45
N LEU A 15 44.43 -9.24 -6.23
CA LEU A 15 44.05 -8.33 -5.14
C LEU A 15 44.47 -6.88 -5.41
N LEU A 16 45.63 -6.67 -6.01
CA LEU A 16 46.11 -5.33 -6.40
C LEU A 16 45.28 -4.75 -7.54
N ILE A 17 44.90 -5.56 -8.54
CA ILE A 17 44.02 -5.13 -9.63
C ILE A 17 42.64 -4.75 -9.08
N ASN A 18 42.03 -5.56 -8.21
CA ASN A 18 40.74 -5.23 -7.60
C ASN A 18 40.81 -3.93 -6.79
N THR A 19 41.85 -3.74 -5.97
CA THR A 19 42.01 -2.52 -5.17
C THR A 19 42.19 -1.27 -6.05
N LEU A 20 42.93 -1.39 -7.16
CA LEU A 20 43.12 -0.30 -8.13
C LEU A 20 41.84 0.03 -8.91
N ILE A 21 40.98 -0.96 -9.16
CA ILE A 21 39.65 -0.76 -9.74
C ILE A 21 38.78 0.00 -8.73
N TYR A 22 38.72 -0.43 -7.46
CA TYR A 22 37.97 0.26 -6.42
C TYR A 22 38.45 1.69 -6.14
N ALA A 23 39.75 1.97 -6.25
CA ALA A 23 40.30 3.31 -6.04
C ALA A 23 40.00 4.30 -7.17
N LYS A 24 39.63 3.81 -8.37
CA LYS A 24 39.27 4.63 -9.53
C LYS A 24 37.77 4.86 -9.69
N ILE A 25 36.95 4.08 -8.99
CA ILE A 25 35.50 4.27 -8.96
C ILE A 25 35.24 5.33 -7.90
N ASP A 26 34.68 6.46 -8.32
CA ASP A 26 34.27 7.50 -7.40
C ASP A 26 33.20 6.94 -6.43
N PRO A 27 33.25 7.29 -5.13
CA PRO A 27 32.31 6.75 -4.12
C PRO A 27 30.84 6.98 -4.48
N ASN A 28 30.56 8.01 -5.29
CA ASN A 28 29.23 8.36 -5.73
C ASN A 28 28.71 7.46 -6.87
N THR A 29 29.59 6.93 -7.73
CA THR A 29 29.25 5.89 -8.71
C THR A 29 28.93 4.55 -8.04
N ILE A 30 29.60 4.21 -6.93
CA ILE A 30 29.26 3.00 -6.16
C ILE A 30 27.88 3.14 -5.51
N SER A 31 27.57 4.33 -4.98
CA SER A 31 26.24 4.65 -4.43
C SER A 31 25.12 4.58 -5.48
N ALA A 32 25.41 4.84 -6.76
CA ALA A 32 24.43 4.72 -7.83
C ALA A 32 24.26 3.27 -8.31
N ALA A 33 25.34 2.47 -8.30
CA ALA A 33 25.32 1.07 -8.76
C ALA A 33 24.53 0.14 -7.82
N TRP A 34 24.52 0.41 -6.51
CA TRP A 34 23.70 -0.35 -5.54
C TRP A 34 22.21 0.04 -5.52
N LEU A 35 21.82 1.09 -6.25
CA LEU A 35 20.42 1.55 -6.30
C LEU A 35 19.63 0.98 -7.48
N PHE A 36 20.26 0.26 -8.42
CA PHE A 36 19.59 -0.19 -9.65
C PHE A 36 19.57 -1.70 -9.92
N GLU A 37 20.16 -2.55 -9.07
CA GLU A 37 20.08 -4.03 -9.23
C GLU A 37 19.27 -4.73 -8.12
N GLY A 38 18.24 -4.06 -7.60
CA GLY A 38 17.33 -4.63 -6.60
C GLY A 38 15.88 -4.49 -7.00
N VAL A 39 15.32 -5.54 -7.60
CA VAL A 39 13.87 -5.76 -7.76
C VAL A 39 13.15 -4.78 -8.70
N THR A 40 13.17 -5.09 -10.00
CA THR A 40 12.10 -4.70 -10.95
C THR A 40 10.94 -5.71 -10.94
N GLY A 41 10.80 -6.47 -9.85
CA GLY A 41 9.53 -7.07 -9.50
C GLY A 41 8.68 -5.97 -8.92
N ALA A 42 7.83 -5.35 -9.73
CA ALA A 42 6.65 -4.70 -9.19
C ALA A 42 5.88 -5.80 -8.44
N VAL A 43 6.14 -5.93 -7.14
CA VAL A 43 5.12 -6.44 -6.23
C VAL A 43 4.04 -5.41 -6.36
N GLY A 44 3.05 -5.71 -7.19
CA GLY A 44 1.79 -5.01 -7.15
C GLY A 44 1.30 -5.16 -5.72
N VAL A 45 1.58 -4.15 -4.89
CA VAL A 45 0.70 -3.86 -3.78
C VAL A 45 -0.59 -3.49 -4.47
N GLY A 46 -1.45 -4.49 -4.67
CA GLY A 46 -2.84 -4.19 -4.98
C GLY A 46 -3.28 -3.25 -3.87
N ASP A 47 -3.73 -2.06 -4.25
CA ASP A 47 -4.45 -1.16 -3.37
C ASP A 47 -5.84 -1.75 -3.05
N ASP A 48 -5.84 -3.00 -2.59
CA ASP A 48 -7.00 -3.74 -2.10
C ASP A 48 -7.29 -3.33 -0.64
N THR A 49 -6.59 -2.31 -0.13
CA THR A 49 -6.80 -1.72 1.20
C THR A 49 -8.02 -0.81 1.27
N SER A 50 -8.60 -0.42 0.13
CA SER A 50 -9.76 0.47 0.13
C SER A 50 -11.05 -0.28 0.52
N LEU A 51 -11.61 0.06 1.68
CA LEU A 51 -12.89 -0.47 2.18
C LEU A 51 -14.12 0.02 1.40
N VAL A 52 -13.93 1.02 0.54
CA VAL A 52 -15.00 1.70 -0.18
C VAL A 52 -14.59 1.83 -1.65
N ALA A 53 -15.56 1.71 -2.57
CA ALA A 53 -15.30 1.89 -4.00
C ALA A 53 -14.77 3.30 -4.30
N ALA A 54 -13.81 3.41 -5.23
CA ALA A 54 -13.16 4.67 -5.58
C ALA A 54 -14.13 5.78 -6.03
N ALA A 55 -15.29 5.40 -6.58
CA ALA A 55 -16.33 6.33 -7.05
C ALA A 55 -17.49 6.53 -6.05
N ALA A 56 -17.42 5.94 -4.84
CA ALA A 56 -18.50 6.05 -3.87
C ALA A 56 -18.68 7.50 -3.41
N LYS A 57 -19.92 7.97 -3.40
CA LYS A 57 -20.29 9.29 -2.89
C LYS A 57 -21.39 9.15 -1.87
N GLY A 58 -21.28 9.84 -0.75
CA GLY A 58 -22.36 9.95 0.21
C GLY A 58 -23.55 10.67 -0.41
N LYS A 59 -24.75 10.11 -0.25
CA LYS A 59 -26.03 10.74 -0.64
C LYS A 59 -26.87 10.94 0.61
N LYS A 60 -27.44 12.13 0.77
CA LYS A 60 -28.45 12.38 1.80
C LYS A 60 -29.76 11.71 1.39
N LEU A 61 -30.26 10.80 2.22
CA LEU A 61 -31.48 10.04 1.95
C LEU A 61 -32.74 10.67 2.56
N ALA A 62 -32.60 11.35 3.70
CA ALA A 62 -33.69 11.99 4.42
C ALA A 62 -33.18 13.17 5.29
N GLY A 63 -34.10 13.96 5.84
CA GLY A 63 -33.81 15.05 6.77
C GLY A 63 -35.03 15.44 7.61
N GLY A 64 -34.86 16.38 8.53
CA GLY A 64 -35.93 16.83 9.43
C GLY A 64 -36.01 16.06 10.76
N MET A 65 -35.07 15.16 11.01
CA MET A 65 -34.87 14.50 12.31
C MET A 65 -33.92 15.32 13.19
N GLU A 66 -34.06 15.20 14.52
CA GLU A 66 -33.18 15.87 15.47
C GLU A 66 -31.98 15.00 15.83
N PHE A 67 -32.20 13.71 16.12
CA PHE A 67 -31.12 12.79 16.42
C PHE A 67 -31.47 11.34 16.05
N THR A 68 -30.76 10.82 15.05
CA THR A 68 -31.03 9.50 14.46
C THR A 68 -30.16 8.41 15.07
N GLU A 69 -30.75 7.29 15.49
CA GLU A 69 -30.03 6.13 16.02
C GLU A 69 -30.62 4.78 15.57
N GLY A 70 -29.89 3.69 15.88
CA GLY A 70 -30.35 2.32 15.70
C GLY A 70 -30.74 1.92 14.27
N PRO A 71 -29.93 2.23 13.23
CA PRO A 71 -30.25 1.82 11.87
C PRO A 71 -30.23 0.30 11.72
N VAL A 72 -31.32 -0.27 11.21
CA VAL A 72 -31.44 -1.71 10.89
C VAL A 72 -31.96 -1.84 9.47
N TRP A 73 -31.22 -2.58 8.64
CA TRP A 73 -31.65 -2.94 7.30
C TRP A 73 -32.46 -4.24 7.33
N LEU A 74 -33.68 -4.20 6.79
CA LEU A 74 -34.55 -5.36 6.63
C LEU A 74 -34.59 -5.74 5.13
N PRO A 75 -33.75 -6.71 4.69
CA PRO A 75 -33.58 -7.02 3.28
C PRO A 75 -34.85 -7.60 2.63
N ASP A 76 -35.60 -8.40 3.37
CA ASP A 76 -36.83 -9.04 2.87
C ASP A 76 -37.92 -8.02 2.52
N GLU A 77 -37.91 -6.87 3.19
CA GLU A 77 -38.87 -5.79 3.01
C GLU A 77 -38.31 -4.63 2.18
N GLY A 78 -36.99 -4.58 1.97
CA GLY A 78 -36.30 -3.50 1.27
C GLY A 78 -36.41 -2.15 1.98
N ILE A 79 -36.36 -2.15 3.31
CA ILE A 79 -36.50 -0.94 4.13
C ILE A 79 -35.37 -0.78 5.15
N LEU A 80 -35.02 0.49 5.41
CA LEU A 80 -34.16 0.91 6.50
C LEU A 80 -35.02 1.48 7.63
N VAL A 81 -34.94 0.89 8.81
CA VAL A 81 -35.63 1.35 10.01
C VAL A 81 -34.63 2.01 10.96
N PHE A 82 -35.00 3.13 11.57
CA PHE A 82 -34.17 3.86 12.55
C PHE A 82 -35.06 4.70 13.47
N SER A 83 -34.52 5.20 14.58
CA SER A 83 -35.27 6.06 15.52
C SER A 83 -34.87 7.53 15.39
N ASP A 84 -35.81 8.43 15.69
CA ASP A 84 -35.55 9.85 15.99
C ASP A 84 -35.91 10.09 17.47
N ILE A 85 -34.89 10.06 18.33
CA ILE A 85 -35.07 9.94 19.79
C ILE A 85 -35.80 11.14 20.40
N PRO A 86 -35.39 12.40 20.15
CA PRO A 86 -36.05 13.57 20.73
C PRO A 86 -37.53 13.68 20.33
N ASN A 87 -37.86 13.25 19.11
CA ASN A 87 -39.22 13.25 18.59
C ASN A 87 -40.04 12.00 18.96
N SER A 88 -39.44 11.01 19.64
CA SER A 88 -40.08 9.73 20.00
C SER A 88 -40.74 9.02 18.81
N LYS A 89 -40.06 9.02 17.65
CA LYS A 89 -40.57 8.42 16.41
C LYS A 89 -39.69 7.28 15.93
N LEU A 90 -40.34 6.22 15.43
CA LEU A 90 -39.70 5.22 14.59
C LEU A 90 -39.86 5.65 13.13
N MET A 91 -38.76 5.67 12.41
CA MET A 91 -38.66 6.12 11.04
C MET A 91 -38.39 4.92 10.13
N GLN A 92 -38.92 5.01 8.91
CA GLN A 92 -38.71 4.02 7.86
C GLN A 92 -38.33 4.76 6.59
N TRP A 93 -37.33 4.24 5.87
CA TRP A 93 -36.95 4.70 4.55
C TRP A 93 -36.97 3.54 3.57
N ARG A 94 -37.51 3.77 2.37
CA ARG A 94 -37.44 2.86 1.22
C ARG A 94 -36.70 3.52 0.07
N GLU A 95 -36.08 2.71 -0.77
CA GLU A 95 -35.48 3.20 -2.01
C GLU A 95 -36.53 3.93 -2.87
N GLY A 96 -36.25 5.21 -3.16
CA GLY A 96 -37.16 6.11 -3.87
C GLY A 96 -37.78 7.21 -3.00
N ASP A 97 -37.76 7.10 -1.66
CA ASP A 97 -38.39 8.06 -0.73
C ASP A 97 -37.56 9.35 -0.51
N GLY A 98 -36.78 9.80 -1.51
CA GLY A 98 -35.77 10.87 -1.40
C GLY A 98 -36.20 12.24 -1.88
#